data_AF-A0A377F7U3-F1
#
_entry.id   AF-A0A377F7U3-F1
#
_cell.length_a   1.000
_cell.length_b   1.000
_cell.length_c   1.000
_cell.angle_alpha   90.00
_cell.angle_beta   90.00
_cell.angle_gamma   90.00
#
_symmetry.space_group_name_H-M   'P 1'
#
loop_
_entity.id
_entity.type
_entity.pdbx_description
1 polymer ?
#
loop_
_entity_poly.entity_id
_entity_poly.type
_entity_poly.pdbx_seq_one_letter_code
_entity_poly.pdbx_strand_id
1 'polypeptide(L)'
;MRKHGGIRHILARHVEGASHMAEGYTRATAGNIGVCLGTSGPAGTDMITALYSASADSIPILCITGQAPRARLHKEDFQAVDIEAIAKPVSKMAVTVREAALVPRVLQQAFHLMRFWSSGSGTGGFTVRRSGCGNRV
;
A
#
# COMPACT_ATOMS: atom_id res chain seq x y z
N MET A 1 -19.28 4.47 -3.25
CA MET A 1 -18.17 5.42 -3.57
C MET A 1 -18.61 6.86 -3.91
N ARG A 2 -19.83 7.15 -4.40
CA ARG A 2 -20.23 8.53 -4.80
C ARG A 2 -20.83 9.44 -3.72
N LYS A 3 -21.17 8.93 -2.53
CA LYS A 3 -21.93 9.71 -1.50
C LYS A 3 -21.09 10.70 -0.65
N HIS A 4 -19.77 10.79 -0.79
CA HIS A 4 -18.90 11.58 0.10
C HIS A 4 -17.80 12.39 -0.62
N GLY A 5 -18.10 13.05 -1.76
CA GLY A 5 -17.06 13.80 -2.51
C GLY A 5 -16.10 12.89 -3.29
N GLY A 6 -16.69 11.97 -4.05
CA GLY A 6 -16.16 10.63 -4.38
C GLY A 6 -14.72 10.51 -4.89
N ILE A 7 -14.13 9.35 -4.57
CA ILE A 7 -12.85 8.87 -5.12
C ILE A 7 -13.08 8.34 -6.54
N ARG A 8 -12.25 8.75 -7.50
CA ARG A 8 -12.24 8.15 -8.85
C ARG A 8 -11.30 6.94 -8.84
N HIS A 9 -11.87 5.74 -8.91
CA HIS A 9 -11.10 4.51 -9.07
C HIS A 9 -10.86 4.21 -10.55
N ILE A 10 -9.61 3.97 -10.92
CA ILE A 10 -9.20 3.54 -12.26
C ILE A 10 -8.75 2.09 -12.17
N LEU A 11 -9.47 1.20 -12.85
CA LEU A 11 -9.12 -0.22 -12.90
C LEU A 11 -7.97 -0.43 -13.90
N ALA A 12 -6.85 -0.96 -13.42
CA ALA A 12 -5.80 -1.50 -14.28
C ALA A 12 -5.99 -3.00 -14.48
N ARG A 13 -5.41 -3.54 -15.55
CA ARG A 13 -5.41 -4.99 -15.83
C ARG A 13 -4.33 -5.77 -15.08
N HIS A 14 -3.25 -5.09 -14.72
CA HIS A 14 -2.16 -5.65 -13.92
C HIS A 14 -1.83 -4.68 -12.78
N VAL A 15 -1.58 -5.22 -11.59
CA VAL A 15 -1.37 -4.43 -10.38
C VAL A 15 -0.02 -3.72 -10.36
N GLU A 16 1.00 -4.32 -10.97
CA GLU A 16 2.29 -3.64 -11.21
C GLU A 16 2.09 -2.34 -12.01
N GLY A 17 1.33 -2.44 -13.10
CA GLY A 17 0.94 -1.27 -13.90
C GLY A 17 0.11 -0.27 -13.09
N ALA A 18 -0.80 -0.74 -12.23
CA ALA A 18 -1.57 0.13 -11.33
C ALA A 18 -0.67 0.90 -10.35
N SER A 19 0.36 0.26 -9.80
CA SER A 19 1.29 0.92 -8.89
C SER A 19 2.20 1.93 -9.60
N HIS A 20 2.64 1.65 -10.82
CA HIS A 20 3.34 2.65 -11.64
C HIS A 20 2.42 3.79 -12.10
N MET A 21 1.13 3.54 -12.31
CA MET A 21 0.16 4.62 -12.55
C MET A 21 0.02 5.54 -11.34
N ALA A 22 0.07 5.01 -10.11
CA ALA A 22 0.06 5.81 -8.89
C ALA A 22 1.32 6.69 -8.77
N GLU A 23 2.48 6.13 -9.11
CA GLU A 23 3.73 6.87 -9.20
C GLU A 23 3.64 8.01 -10.23
N GLY A 24 3.21 7.71 -11.47
CA GLY A 24 3.02 8.71 -12.52
C GLY A 24 2.02 9.80 -12.14
N TYR A 25 0.93 9.43 -11.46
CA TYR A 25 -0.06 10.38 -10.95
C TYR A 25 0.53 11.36 -9.92
N THR A 26 1.39 10.86 -9.04
CA THR A 26 2.11 11.67 -8.04
C THR A 26 3.07 12.63 -8.72
N ARG A 27 3.79 12.18 -9.75
CA ARG A 27 4.74 13.02 -10.52
C ARG A 27 4.05 14.08 -11.36
N ALA A 28 2.87 13.79 -11.91
CA ALA A 28 2.21 14.64 -12.89
C ALA A 28 1.81 16.02 -12.35
N THR A 29 1.56 16.15 -11.04
CA THR A 29 1.19 17.44 -10.43
C THR A 29 1.65 17.49 -8.98
N ALA A 30 2.32 18.57 -8.61
CA ALA A 30 2.75 18.80 -7.24
C ALA A 30 1.55 18.75 -6.27
N GLY A 31 1.69 17.98 -5.20
CA GLY A 31 0.63 17.77 -4.20
C GLY A 31 -0.31 16.59 -4.48
N ASN A 32 -0.23 15.95 -5.65
CA ASN A 32 -0.90 14.68 -5.88
C ASN A 32 -0.27 13.58 -5.01
N ILE A 33 -1.11 12.66 -4.53
CA ILE A 33 -0.68 11.45 -3.85
C ILE A 33 -1.29 10.26 -4.56
N GLY A 34 -0.45 9.44 -5.17
CA GLY A 34 -0.82 8.20 -5.81
C GLY A 34 -1.17 7.12 -4.79
N VAL A 35 -2.33 6.49 -4.97
CA VAL A 35 -2.77 5.35 -4.16
C VAL A 35 -3.07 4.18 -5.08
N CYS A 36 -2.47 3.02 -4.79
CA CYS A 36 -2.73 1.76 -5.47
C CYS A 36 -3.37 0.76 -4.50
N LEU A 37 -4.34 0.00 -4.99
CA LEU A 37 -5.10 -0.98 -4.22
C LEU A 37 -4.95 -2.36 -4.87
N GLY A 38 -4.65 -3.38 -4.06
CA GLY A 38 -4.52 -4.76 -4.50
C GLY A 38 -5.05 -5.75 -3.47
N THR A 39 -5.25 -6.98 -3.91
CA THR A 39 -5.60 -8.09 -3.02
C THR A 39 -4.38 -8.55 -2.19
N SER A 40 -4.48 -9.68 -1.51
CA SER A 40 -3.38 -10.36 -0.82
C SER A 40 -2.39 -11.02 -1.78
N GLY A 41 -1.33 -11.61 -1.23
CA GLY A 41 -0.40 -12.50 -1.95
C GLY A 41 0.17 -11.89 -3.23
N PRO A 42 -0.20 -12.42 -4.41
CA PRO A 42 0.40 -12.01 -5.70
C PRO A 42 0.29 -10.51 -5.95
N ALA A 43 -0.82 -9.88 -5.52
CA ALA A 43 -0.96 -8.46 -5.76
C ALA A 43 0.03 -7.61 -4.95
N GLY A 44 0.40 -8.05 -3.75
CA GLY A 44 1.40 -7.36 -2.94
C GLY A 44 2.82 -7.56 -3.47
N THR A 45 3.14 -8.73 -4.01
CA THR A 45 4.46 -9.01 -4.59
C THR A 45 4.67 -8.23 -5.89
N ASP A 46 3.63 -8.13 -6.74
CA ASP A 46 3.71 -7.41 -8.02
C ASP A 46 3.82 -5.89 -7.85
N MET A 47 3.45 -5.34 -6.69
CA MET A 47 3.64 -3.92 -6.36
C MET A 47 5.08 -3.58 -5.95
N ILE A 48 5.93 -4.57 -5.63
CA ILE A 48 7.28 -4.34 -5.08
C ILE A 48 8.17 -3.59 -6.08
N THR A 49 8.07 -3.90 -7.37
CA THR A 49 8.81 -3.21 -8.43
C THR A 49 8.52 -1.71 -8.45
N ALA A 50 7.24 -1.33 -8.36
CA ALA A 50 6.84 0.07 -8.33
C ALA A 50 7.18 0.77 -7.00
N LEU A 51 7.10 0.06 -5.87
CA LEU A 51 7.56 0.58 -4.58
C LEU A 51 9.06 0.89 -4.61
N TYR A 52 9.86 0.00 -5.21
CA TYR A 52 11.29 0.23 -5.42
C TYR A 52 11.54 1.44 -6.34
N SER A 53 10.86 1.53 -7.48
CA SER A 53 10.95 2.67 -8.41
C SER A 53 10.64 3.99 -7.74
N ALA A 54 9.48 4.07 -7.07
CA ALA A 54 9.06 5.25 -6.33
C ALA A 54 10.05 5.61 -5.21
N SER A 55 10.65 4.59 -4.60
CA SER A 55 11.63 4.78 -3.54
C SER A 55 12.93 5.37 -4.05
N ALA A 56 13.46 4.84 -5.16
CA ALA A 56 14.67 5.33 -5.79
C ALA A 56 14.54 6.79 -6.20
N ASP A 57 13.37 7.16 -6.71
CA ASP A 57 13.10 8.50 -7.22
C ASP A 57 12.46 9.45 -6.21
N SER A 58 12.35 9.04 -4.94
CA SER A 58 11.79 9.88 -3.88
C SER A 58 10.37 10.36 -4.17
N ILE A 59 9.53 9.48 -4.75
CA ILE A 59 8.13 9.74 -5.05
C ILE A 59 7.22 9.10 -4.01
N PRO A 60 6.39 9.88 -3.29
CA PRO A 60 5.50 9.32 -2.30
C PRO A 60 4.29 8.61 -2.94
N ILE A 61 4.28 7.28 -2.89
CA ILE A 61 3.10 6.45 -3.24
C ILE A 61 2.61 5.61 -2.07
N LEU A 62 1.30 5.29 -2.06
CA LEU A 62 0.66 4.43 -1.08
C LEU A 62 0.09 3.18 -1.74
N CYS A 63 0.67 2.02 -1.42
CA CYS A 63 0.17 0.71 -1.81
C CYS A 63 -0.65 0.09 -0.66
N ILE A 64 -1.89 -0.27 -0.94
CA ILE A 64 -2.78 -0.91 0.03
C ILE A 64 -3.07 -2.32 -0.44
N THR A 65 -2.81 -3.31 0.42
CA THR A 65 -3.04 -4.72 0.11
C THR A 65 -4.03 -5.35 1.08
N GLY A 66 -4.85 -6.25 0.54
CA GLY A 66 -5.62 -7.18 1.35
C GLY A 66 -4.71 -8.16 2.10
N GLN A 67 -5.25 -8.83 3.11
CA GLN A 67 -4.53 -9.91 3.75
C GLN A 67 -5.38 -11.03 4.31
N ALA A 68 -4.81 -12.24 4.30
CA ALA A 68 -5.34 -13.42 4.94
C ALA A 68 -5.70 -13.15 6.41
N PRO A 69 -6.69 -13.89 6.95
CA PRO A 69 -7.11 -13.72 8.32
C PRO A 69 -5.96 -13.89 9.32
N ARG A 70 -5.95 -13.09 10.39
CA ARG A 70 -4.87 -13.12 11.41
C ARG A 70 -4.57 -14.53 11.91
N ALA A 71 -5.61 -15.35 12.11
CA ALA A 71 -5.49 -16.73 12.59
C ALA A 71 -4.77 -17.69 11.62
N ARG A 72 -4.58 -17.29 10.36
CA ARG A 72 -3.98 -18.11 9.30
C ARG A 72 -2.68 -17.52 8.73
N LEU A 73 -2.17 -16.43 9.29
CA LEU A 73 -0.91 -15.80 8.85
C LEU A 73 0.34 -16.66 9.05
N HIS A 74 0.29 -17.64 9.97
CA HIS A 74 1.42 -18.55 10.28
C HIS A 74 1.22 -19.96 9.71
N LYS A 75 0.11 -20.18 9.02
CA LYS A 75 -0.10 -21.38 8.21
C LYS A 75 0.21 -20.94 6.79
N GLU A 76 0.91 -21.75 6.01
CA GLU A 76 1.16 -21.54 4.57
C GLU A 76 -0.18 -21.60 3.80
N ASP A 77 -1.08 -20.68 4.12
CA ASP A 77 -2.46 -20.62 3.69
C ASP A 77 -2.55 -19.80 2.41
N PHE A 78 -3.64 -19.99 1.67
CA PHE A 78 -3.79 -19.42 0.35
C PHE A 78 -3.59 -17.88 0.34
N GLN A 79 -2.57 -17.41 -0.38
CA GLN A 79 -2.17 -15.99 -0.49
C GLN A 79 -1.68 -15.32 0.81
N ALA A 80 -1.25 -16.09 1.81
CA ALA A 80 -0.67 -15.61 3.07
C ALA A 80 0.81 -15.19 2.93
N VAL A 81 1.14 -14.37 1.93
CA VAL A 81 2.51 -13.84 1.74
C VAL A 81 2.78 -12.69 2.70
N ASP A 82 3.93 -12.67 3.37
CA ASP A 82 4.32 -11.57 4.24
C ASP A 82 4.85 -10.35 3.48
N ILE A 83 3.91 -9.59 2.90
CA ILE A 83 4.20 -8.38 2.12
C ILE A 83 4.90 -7.32 2.97
N GLU A 84 4.67 -7.27 4.29
CA GLU A 84 5.35 -6.30 5.15
C GLU A 84 6.85 -6.55 5.17
N ALA A 85 7.27 -7.79 5.37
CA ALA A 85 8.68 -8.17 5.36
C ALA A 85 9.35 -7.89 4.00
N ILE A 86 8.64 -8.18 2.90
CA ILE A 86 9.16 -8.00 1.53
C ILE A 86 9.22 -6.52 1.14
N ALA A 87 8.24 -5.71 1.54
CA ALA A 87 8.19 -4.29 1.20
C ALA A 87 9.11 -3.43 2.09
N LYS A 88 9.39 -3.84 3.32
CA LYS A 88 10.20 -3.08 4.29
C LYS A 88 11.53 -2.53 3.74
N PRO A 89 12.37 -3.27 2.98
CA PRO A 89 13.61 -2.71 2.44
C PRO A 89 13.41 -1.61 1.38
N VAL A 90 12.27 -1.60 0.70
CA VAL A 90 11.96 -0.68 -0.41
C VAL A 90 10.88 0.35 -0.07
N SER A 91 10.57 0.51 1.21
CA SER A 91 9.49 1.39 1.68
C SER A 91 9.91 2.13 2.96
N LYS A 92 9.35 3.32 3.16
CA LYS A 92 9.58 4.14 4.36
C LYS A 92 8.76 3.60 5.52
N MET A 93 7.61 3.02 5.17
CA MET A 93 6.67 2.43 6.11
C MET A 93 6.04 1.20 5.45
N ALA A 94 6.25 0.03 6.05
CA ALA A 94 5.48 -1.17 5.76
C ALA A 94 4.80 -1.61 7.06
N VAL A 95 3.48 -1.73 7.06
CA VAL A 95 2.72 -2.10 8.26
C VAL A 95 1.57 -3.04 7.90
N THR A 96 1.51 -4.17 8.61
CA THR A 96 0.33 -5.04 8.69
C THR A 96 -0.53 -4.63 9.87
N VAL A 97 -1.66 -4.00 9.57
CA VAL A 97 -2.71 -3.64 10.53
C VAL A 97 -3.40 -4.91 11.02
N ARG A 98 -3.18 -5.22 12.30
CA ARG A 98 -3.73 -6.39 13.01
C ARG A 98 -5.11 -6.16 13.62
N GLU A 99 -5.51 -4.90 13.77
CA GLU A 99 -6.77 -4.49 14.39
C GLU A 99 -7.45 -3.42 13.55
N ALA A 100 -8.72 -3.63 13.21
CA ALA A 100 -9.45 -2.74 12.30
C ALA A 100 -9.56 -1.30 12.83
N ALA A 101 -9.62 -1.12 14.15
CA ALA A 101 -9.68 0.20 14.79
C ALA A 101 -8.42 1.05 14.55
N LEU A 102 -7.29 0.44 14.20
CA LEU A 102 -6.04 1.14 13.92
C LEU A 102 -5.95 1.68 12.49
N VAL A 103 -6.83 1.25 11.57
CA VAL A 103 -6.79 1.67 10.16
C VAL A 103 -6.79 3.20 9.99
N PRO A 104 -7.67 3.98 10.64
CA PRO A 104 -7.66 5.43 10.49
C PRO A 104 -6.33 6.07 10.92
N ARG A 105 -5.77 5.60 12.04
CA ARG A 105 -4.48 6.09 12.56
C ARG A 105 -3.33 5.77 11.62
N VAL A 106 -3.27 4.54 11.11
CA VAL A 106 -2.19 4.10 10.20
C VAL A 106 -2.25 4.85 8.87
N LEU A 107 -3.46 5.07 8.33
CA LEU A 107 -3.61 5.89 7.12
C LEU A 107 -3.22 7.35 7.38
N GLN A 108 -3.63 7.94 8.50
CA GLN A 108 -3.23 9.30 8.86
C GLN A 108 -1.71 9.44 8.97
N GLN A 109 -1.05 8.46 9.59
CA GLN A 109 0.41 8.41 9.69
C GLN A 109 1.06 8.25 8.30
N ALA A 110 0.54 7.38 7.44
CA ALA A 110 1.04 7.21 6.06
C ALA A 110 0.99 8.54 5.30
N PHE A 111 -0.18 9.19 5.26
CA PHE A 111 -0.37 10.46 4.55
C PHE A 111 0.46 11.61 5.15
N HIS A 112 0.64 11.63 6.47
CA HIS A 112 1.53 12.59 7.12
C HIS A 112 2.97 12.43 6.63
N LEU A 113 3.50 11.21 6.67
CA LEU A 113 4.87 10.91 6.21
C LEU A 113 5.06 11.19 4.71
N MET A 114 4.03 10.93 3.90
CA MET A 114 4.05 11.22 2.45
C MET A 114 4.05 12.73 2.14
N ARG A 115 3.40 13.56 2.97
CA ARG A 115 3.36 15.02 2.79
C ARG A 115 4.63 15.72 3.28
N PHE A 116 5.22 15.22 4.35
CA PHE A 116 6.48 15.74 4.91
C PHE A 116 7.69 14.96 4.37
N TRP A 117 7.59 14.51 3.12
CA TRP A 117 8.62 13.76 2.42
C TRP A 117 9.88 14.63 2.24
N SER A 118 10.88 14.43 3.11
CA SER A 118 12.22 14.98 2.95
C SER A 118 13.10 13.97 2.23
N SER A 119 13.69 14.38 1.10
CA SER A 119 14.59 13.59 0.23
C SER A 119 15.90 13.12 0.88
N GLY A 120 16.08 13.32 2.19
CA GLY A 120 17.35 13.10 2.90
C GLY A 120 17.39 11.89 3.84
N SER A 121 16.30 11.15 4.04
CA SER A 121 16.33 9.97 4.92
C SER A 121 15.21 8.96 4.63
N GLY A 122 15.57 7.81 4.06
CA GLY A 122 14.73 6.62 3.99
C GLY A 122 13.91 6.46 2.72
N THR A 123 14.09 5.29 2.10
CA THR A 123 13.44 4.70 0.92
C THR A 123 11.93 4.95 0.84
N GLY A 124 11.39 5.28 -0.33
CA GLY A 124 10.04 5.80 -0.58
C GLY A 124 9.03 4.80 -1.13
N GLY A 125 8.27 4.23 -0.21
CA GLY A 125 7.08 3.45 -0.49
C GLY A 125 6.29 3.38 0.81
N PHE A 126 4.96 3.34 0.74
CA PHE A 126 4.13 3.11 1.92
C PHE A 126 3.24 1.91 1.63
N THR A 127 3.36 0.85 2.43
CA THR A 127 2.50 -0.33 2.32
C THR A 127 1.63 -0.44 3.55
N VAL A 128 0.31 -0.34 3.38
CA VAL A 128 -0.66 -0.54 4.46
C VAL A 128 -1.49 -1.79 4.15
N ARG A 129 -1.39 -2.79 5.01
CA ARG A 129 -2.03 -4.09 4.84
C ARG A 129 -3.04 -4.30 5.95
N ARG A 130 -4.27 -4.69 5.66
CA ARG A 130 -5.26 -5.06 6.70
C ARG A 130 -5.38 -6.57 6.77
N SER A 131 -5.01 -7.18 7.90
CA SER A 131 -5.33 -8.58 8.18
C SER A 131 -6.85 -8.77 8.27
N GLY A 132 -7.38 -9.77 7.57
CA GLY A 132 -8.79 -10.13 7.67
C GLY A 132 -9.14 -10.46 9.12
N CYS A 133 -10.23 -9.86 9.63
CA CYS A 133 -10.85 -10.30 10.86
C CYS A 133 -11.63 -11.58 10.52
N GLY A 134 -11.34 -12.70 11.18
CA GLY A 134 -11.99 -13.99 10.91
C GLY A 134 -13.51 -13.97 11.13
N ASN A 135 -14.21 -14.75 10.30
CA ASN A 135 -15.62 -15.15 10.32
C ASN A 135 -16.68 -14.10 10.72
N ARG A 136 -17.18 -13.38 9.72
CA ARG A 136 -18.62 -13.11 9.59
C ARG A 136 -19.09 -13.47 8.18
N VAL A 137 -19.33 -14.75 7.98
CA VAL A 137 -20.48 -15.30 7.26
C VAL A 137 -21.00 -16.46 8.11
#